data_AF-A0A412H6N6-F1
#
_entry.id   AF-A0A412H6N6-F1
#
_cell.length_a   1.000
_cell.length_b   1.000
_cell.length_c   1.000
_cell.angle_alpha   90.00
_cell.angle_beta   90.00
_cell.angle_gamma   90.00
#
_symmetry.space_group_name_H-M   'P 1'
#
loop_
_entity.id
_entity.type
_entity.pdbx_description
1 polymer ?
#
loop_
_entity_poly.entity_id
_entity_poly.type
_entity_poly.pdbx_seq_one_letter_code
_entity_poly.pdbx_strand_id
1 'polypeptide(L)'
;MGACDWYSDPLELVYPGTDLSGNKDDNKESELIKDVEQVLATSADEVWKIVKENVTVYLFFNVEEGKYQMKSTVNPKLVSYEYKTSVNEEENVVLSFAGSDLKTILGDETFVVTNAKISSITCKGQESNTEYVWKRTARSEMDALMTEEEKVESLLASVEEGGGWKIDLVNACYFIFDTEDCNN
;
A
#
# COMPACT_ATOMS: atom_id res chain seq x y z
N MET A 1 4.36 71.97 -23.14
CA MET A 1 5.38 71.20 -22.39
C MET A 1 4.81 70.89 -21.03
N GLY A 2 4.52 69.61 -20.78
CA GLY A 2 4.02 69.11 -19.51
C GLY A 2 4.10 67.60 -19.60
N ALA A 3 5.25 67.06 -19.20
CA ALA A 3 5.51 65.63 -19.18
C ALA A 3 4.63 64.98 -18.10
N CYS A 4 3.89 63.96 -18.47
CA CYS A 4 3.26 63.07 -17.50
C CYS A 4 4.36 62.21 -16.89
N ASP A 5 4.52 62.28 -15.57
CA ASP A 5 5.33 61.34 -14.80
C ASP A 5 4.49 60.08 -14.58
N TRP A 6 4.84 58.98 -15.25
CA TRP A 6 4.32 57.66 -14.93
C TRP A 6 5.05 57.14 -13.69
N TYR A 7 4.48 57.37 -12.52
CA TYR A 7 4.78 56.58 -11.33
C TYR A 7 4.12 55.20 -11.51
N SER A 8 4.89 54.21 -11.95
CA SER A 8 4.50 52.81 -11.90
C SER A 8 4.68 52.31 -10.47
N ASP A 9 3.65 52.51 -9.65
CA ASP A 9 3.42 51.67 -8.47
C ASP A 9 3.14 50.24 -8.98
N PRO A 10 3.88 49.21 -8.55
CA PRO A 10 3.56 47.84 -8.90
C PRO A 10 2.26 47.48 -8.16
N LEU A 11 1.15 47.59 -8.88
CA LEU A 11 -0.15 47.08 -8.46
C LEU A 11 0.03 45.60 -8.08
N GLU A 12 -0.01 45.33 -6.79
CA GLU A 12 -0.29 44.01 -6.25
C GLU A 12 -1.55 43.51 -6.95
N LEU A 13 -1.38 42.47 -7.76
CA LEU A 13 -2.45 41.69 -8.36
C LEU A 13 -3.16 40.90 -7.26
N VAL A 14 -3.93 41.60 -6.43
CA VAL A 14 -4.85 40.98 -5.49
C VAL A 14 -6.09 40.59 -6.27
N TYR A 15 -6.18 39.32 -6.66
CA TYR A 15 -7.39 38.76 -7.23
C TYR A 15 -8.53 38.83 -6.21
N PRO A 16 -9.66 39.51 -6.52
CA PRO A 16 -10.80 39.58 -5.62
C PRO A 16 -11.47 38.21 -5.59
N GLY A 17 -11.22 37.47 -4.52
CA GLY A 17 -11.61 36.06 -4.36
C GLY A 17 -10.60 35.23 -3.55
N THR A 18 -9.41 35.77 -3.30
CA THR A 18 -8.46 35.15 -2.35
C THR A 18 -8.90 35.51 -0.94
N ASP A 19 -9.66 34.62 -0.31
CA ASP A 19 -9.81 34.61 1.13
C ASP A 19 -8.44 34.38 1.77
N LEU A 20 -7.81 35.46 2.23
CA LEU A 20 -6.53 35.43 2.96
C LEU A 20 -6.73 35.12 4.46
N SER A 21 -7.84 34.50 4.84
CA SER A 21 -8.04 33.97 6.20
C SER A 21 -7.55 32.52 6.40
N GLY A 22 -6.79 31.99 5.44
CA GLY A 22 -6.09 30.71 5.58
C GLY A 22 -4.91 30.81 6.53
N ASN A 23 -5.03 30.14 7.67
CA ASN A 23 -3.97 29.88 8.63
C ASN A 23 -2.69 29.43 7.89
N LYS A 24 -1.56 30.13 8.05
CA LYS A 24 -0.31 29.82 7.32
C LYS A 24 0.23 28.42 7.61
N ASP A 25 -0.19 27.81 8.72
CA ASP A 25 0.25 26.49 9.16
C ASP A 25 -0.50 25.36 8.42
N ASP A 26 -1.80 25.49 8.18
CA ASP A 26 -2.62 24.47 7.50
C ASP A 26 -2.13 24.20 6.06
N ASN A 27 -1.56 25.21 5.41
CA ASN A 27 -1.04 25.07 4.05
C ASN A 27 0.22 24.19 4.02
N LYS A 28 1.12 24.32 5.00
CA LYS A 28 2.37 23.55 5.06
C LYS A 28 2.12 22.08 5.38
N GLU A 29 1.23 21.80 6.34
CA GLU A 29 0.86 20.42 6.68
C GLU A 29 0.26 19.70 5.47
N SER A 30 -0.60 20.41 4.72
CA SER A 30 -1.20 19.90 3.50
C SER A 30 -0.18 19.64 2.40
N GLU A 31 0.88 20.45 2.29
CA GLU A 31 1.97 20.24 1.33
C GLU A 31 2.78 18.97 1.68
N LEU A 32 3.17 18.80 2.94
CA LEU A 32 3.93 17.62 3.40
C LEU A 32 3.16 16.32 3.17
N ILE A 33 1.85 16.31 3.46
CA ILE A 33 0.99 15.15 3.20
C ILE A 33 0.96 14.86 1.70
N LYS A 34 0.75 15.87 0.84
CA LYS A 34 0.70 15.69 -0.62
C LYS A 34 2.01 15.14 -1.18
N ASP A 35 3.16 15.60 -0.70
CA ASP A 35 4.47 15.08 -1.12
C ASP A 35 4.61 13.58 -0.79
N VAL A 36 4.23 13.19 0.43
CA VAL A 36 4.28 11.78 0.85
C VAL A 36 3.25 10.94 0.12
N GLU A 37 2.04 11.45 -0.10
CA GLU A 37 0.98 10.78 -0.86
C GLU A 37 1.37 10.58 -2.33
N GLN A 38 2.04 11.54 -2.95
CA GLN A 38 2.57 11.40 -4.30
C GLN A 38 3.61 10.28 -4.38
N VAL A 39 4.43 10.10 -3.32
CA VAL A 39 5.37 8.98 -3.23
C VAL A 39 4.63 7.67 -2.99
N LEU A 40 3.67 7.65 -2.07
CA LEU A 40 2.89 6.45 -1.69
C LEU A 40 2.08 5.91 -2.86
N ALA A 41 1.59 6.78 -3.74
CA ALA A 41 0.81 6.40 -4.91
C ALA A 41 1.51 5.31 -5.72
N THR A 42 0.89 4.13 -5.72
CA THR A 42 1.35 2.97 -6.49
C THR A 42 0.71 2.99 -7.87
N SER A 43 1.51 2.74 -8.90
CA SER A 43 0.99 2.46 -10.23
C SER A 43 0.39 1.05 -10.28
N ALA A 44 -0.38 0.74 -11.32
CA ALA A 44 -1.09 -0.54 -11.42
C ALA A 44 -0.19 -1.79 -11.30
N ASP A 45 1.09 -1.66 -11.66
CA ASP A 45 2.09 -2.74 -11.70
C ASP A 45 3.05 -2.74 -10.51
N GLU A 46 2.90 -1.82 -9.57
CA GLU A 46 3.84 -1.63 -8.46
C GLU A 46 3.15 -1.70 -7.10
N VAL A 47 3.88 -2.22 -6.11
CA VAL A 47 3.43 -2.32 -4.72
C VAL A 47 4.58 -2.01 -3.77
N TRP A 48 4.24 -1.64 -2.54
CA TRP A 48 5.20 -1.50 -1.46
C TRP A 48 5.41 -2.83 -0.76
N LYS A 49 6.67 -3.19 -0.55
CA LYS A 49 7.09 -4.39 0.16
C LYS A 49 7.76 -4.02 1.47
N ILE A 50 7.27 -4.62 2.55
CA ILE A 50 7.83 -4.52 3.90
C ILE A 50 8.30 -5.92 4.30
N VAL A 51 9.54 -6.02 4.77
CA VAL A 51 10.08 -7.29 5.27
C VAL A 51 10.38 -7.13 6.75
N LYS A 52 9.72 -7.94 7.58
CA LYS A 52 9.98 -8.03 9.01
C LYS A 52 10.26 -9.48 9.36
N GLU A 53 11.52 -9.76 9.74
CA GLU A 53 11.98 -11.12 10.05
C GLU A 53 11.69 -12.10 8.89
N ASN A 54 10.73 -13.01 9.06
CA ASN A 54 10.29 -13.99 8.06
C ASN A 54 8.93 -13.64 7.43
N VAL A 55 8.34 -12.50 7.78
CA VAL A 55 7.06 -12.04 7.24
C VAL A 55 7.31 -10.96 6.20
N THR A 56 6.70 -11.15 5.04
CA THR A 56 6.66 -10.12 3.98
C THR A 56 5.24 -9.62 3.84
N VAL A 57 5.09 -8.30 3.86
CA VAL A 57 3.83 -7.60 3.65
C VAL A 57 3.92 -6.80 2.36
N TYR A 58 2.88 -6.88 1.54
CA TYR A 58 2.72 -6.12 0.31
C TYR A 58 1.54 -5.17 0.46
N LEU A 59 1.72 -3.91 0.07
CA LEU A 59 0.72 -2.85 0.15
C LEU A 59 0.56 -2.17 -1.22
N PHE A 60 -0.67 -2.06 -1.69
CA PHE A 60 -1.04 -1.30 -2.88
C PHE A 60 -1.92 -0.12 -2.43
N PHE A 61 -1.49 1.12 -2.67
CA PHE A 61 -2.21 2.31 -2.24
C PHE A 61 -3.06 2.88 -3.37
N ASN A 62 -4.33 3.13 -3.06
CA ASN A 62 -5.18 4.02 -3.83
C ASN A 62 -5.38 5.33 -3.05
N VAL A 63 -4.51 6.29 -3.35
CA VAL A 63 -4.48 7.60 -2.68
C VAL A 63 -5.76 8.40 -2.95
N GLU A 64 -6.33 8.29 -4.16
CA GLU A 64 -7.56 9.01 -4.51
C GLU A 64 -8.77 8.56 -3.68
N GLU A 65 -8.79 7.29 -3.28
CA GLU A 65 -9.84 6.72 -2.44
C GLU A 65 -9.51 6.72 -0.94
N GLY A 66 -8.29 7.08 -0.53
CA GLY A 66 -7.83 6.95 0.86
C GLY A 66 -7.77 5.49 1.35
N LYS A 67 -7.58 4.55 0.42
CA LYS A 67 -7.60 3.11 0.68
C LYS A 67 -6.30 2.45 0.28
N TYR A 68 -6.06 1.27 0.84
CA TYR A 68 -4.99 0.40 0.41
C TYR A 68 -5.44 -1.05 0.44
N GLN A 69 -4.82 -1.86 -0.42
CA GLN A 69 -4.96 -3.30 -0.42
C GLN A 69 -3.70 -3.92 0.14
N MET A 70 -3.85 -5.02 0.89
CA MET A 70 -2.73 -5.73 1.46
C MET A 70 -2.82 -7.24 1.27
N LYS A 71 -1.63 -7.84 1.17
CA LYS A 71 -1.39 -9.28 1.30
C LYS A 71 -0.13 -9.46 2.12
N SER A 72 0.00 -10.60 2.77
CA SER A 72 1.24 -10.97 3.45
C SER A 72 1.51 -12.46 3.33
N THR A 73 2.70 -12.89 3.70
CA THR A 73 3.03 -14.32 3.76
C THR A 73 2.23 -15.07 4.83
N VAL A 74 1.69 -14.37 5.83
CA VAL A 74 0.86 -14.93 6.90
C VAL A 74 -0.63 -14.90 6.52
N ASN A 75 -1.07 -13.83 5.87
CA ASN A 75 -2.42 -13.68 5.33
C ASN A 75 -2.34 -13.37 3.83
N PRO A 76 -2.32 -14.40 2.96
CA PRO A 76 -2.19 -14.24 1.51
C PRO A 76 -3.49 -13.76 0.85
N LYS A 77 -4.59 -13.66 1.60
CA LYS A 77 -5.86 -13.12 1.09
C LYS A 77 -5.72 -11.63 0.83
N LEU A 78 -6.20 -11.19 -0.34
CA LEU A 78 -6.26 -9.77 -0.66
C LEU A 78 -7.36 -9.11 0.18
N VAL A 79 -6.98 -8.16 1.03
CA VAL A 79 -7.92 -7.40 1.86
C VAL A 79 -7.71 -5.91 1.63
N SER A 80 -8.80 -5.14 1.63
CA SER A 80 -8.77 -3.68 1.46
C SER A 80 -9.14 -2.99 2.77
N TYR A 81 -8.40 -1.94 3.11
CA TYR A 81 -8.60 -1.12 4.30
C TYR A 81 -8.50 0.38 3.94
N GLU A 82 -8.94 1.23 4.86
CA GLU A 82 -8.75 2.68 4.80
C GLU A 82 -7.48 3.06 5.58
N TYR A 83 -6.79 4.11 5.14
CA TYR A 83 -5.68 4.70 5.88
C TYR A 83 -5.92 6.18 6.11
N LYS A 84 -5.31 6.74 7.15
CA LYS A 84 -5.36 8.18 7.46
C LYS A 84 -3.97 8.77 7.48
N THR A 85 -3.87 10.01 7.03
CA THR A 85 -2.66 10.83 7.05
C THR A 85 -2.85 12.01 8.00
N SER A 86 -1.83 12.34 8.78
CA SER A 86 -1.77 13.54 9.62
C SER A 86 -0.33 14.00 9.73
N VAL A 87 -0.08 15.22 10.20
CA VAL A 87 1.28 15.71 10.50
C VAL A 87 1.46 15.78 12.02
N ASN A 88 2.63 15.41 12.53
CA ASN A 88 2.95 15.52 13.95
C ASN A 88 3.59 16.88 14.29
N GLU A 89 3.85 17.14 15.58
CA GLU A 89 4.49 18.38 16.06
C GLU A 89 5.92 18.59 15.52
N GLU A 90 6.55 17.54 14.99
CA GLU A 90 7.89 17.57 14.38
C GLU A 90 7.85 17.72 12.86
N GLU A 91 6.70 18.12 12.29
CA GLU A 91 6.46 18.28 10.84
C GLU A 91 6.68 16.98 10.04
N ASN A 92 6.52 15.81 10.67
CA ASN A 92 6.59 14.51 10.00
C ASN A 92 5.19 13.96 9.71
N VAL A 93 5.01 13.36 8.53
CA VAL A 93 3.76 12.71 8.15
C VAL A 93 3.58 11.40 8.90
N VAL A 94 2.40 11.23 9.50
CA VAL A 94 1.97 10.04 10.23
C VAL A 94 0.90 9.32 9.42
N LEU A 95 1.14 8.04 9.15
CA LEU A 95 0.21 7.12 8.50
C LEU A 95 -0.44 6.24 9.57
N SER A 96 -1.77 6.20 9.59
CA SER A 96 -2.55 5.38 10.50
C SER A 96 -3.40 4.36 9.74
N PHE A 97 -3.28 3.10 10.13
CA PHE A 97 -3.90 1.94 9.52
C PHE A 97 -4.85 1.23 10.50
N ALA A 98 -5.64 2.02 11.24
CA ALA A 98 -6.52 1.52 12.29
C ALA A 98 -7.45 0.41 11.80
N GLY A 99 -7.52 -0.69 12.55
CA GLY A 99 -8.39 -1.84 12.23
C GLY A 99 -7.84 -2.79 11.15
N SER A 100 -6.60 -2.58 10.71
CA SER A 100 -5.93 -3.49 9.79
C SER A 100 -5.17 -4.61 10.48
N ASP A 101 -4.87 -5.67 9.73
CA ASP A 101 -4.03 -6.78 10.20
C ASP A 101 -2.56 -6.35 10.41
N LEU A 102 -2.16 -5.13 10.00
CA LEU A 102 -0.80 -4.63 10.20
C LEU A 102 -0.40 -4.59 11.67
N LYS A 103 -1.33 -4.30 12.58
CA LYS A 103 -1.06 -4.34 14.01
C LYS A 103 -0.65 -5.74 14.47
N THR A 104 -1.34 -6.76 13.97
CA THR A 104 -1.05 -8.16 14.33
C THR A 104 0.23 -8.67 13.67
N ILE A 105 0.50 -8.22 12.43
CA ILE A 105 1.65 -8.69 11.63
C ILE A 105 2.94 -7.96 11.98
N LEU A 106 2.89 -6.63 12.05
CA LEU A 106 4.05 -5.76 12.29
C LEU A 106 4.12 -5.31 13.75
N GLY A 107 3.06 -5.41 14.55
CA GLY A 107 3.06 -4.91 15.93
C GLY A 107 2.81 -3.40 16.03
N ASP A 108 2.59 -2.73 14.90
CA ASP A 108 2.34 -1.29 14.81
C ASP A 108 1.19 -1.04 13.83
N GLU A 109 0.28 -0.14 14.20
CA GLU A 109 -0.77 0.36 13.30
C GLU A 109 -0.55 1.81 12.83
N THR A 110 0.37 2.54 13.47
CA THR A 110 0.75 3.90 13.11
C THR A 110 2.24 4.01 12.82
N PHE A 111 2.56 4.70 11.73
CA PHE A 111 3.92 4.85 11.22
C PHE A 111 4.23 6.32 10.97
N VAL A 112 5.31 6.81 11.56
CA VAL A 112 5.84 8.16 11.33
C VAL A 112 6.85 8.09 10.21
N VAL A 113 6.56 8.73 9.08
CA VAL A 113 7.43 8.78 7.91
C VAL A 113 8.61 9.71 8.20
N THR A 114 9.82 9.16 8.19
CA THR A 114 11.06 9.93 8.41
C THR A 114 11.76 10.27 7.09
N ASN A 115 11.53 9.47 6.04
CA ASN A 115 12.07 9.72 4.71
C ASN A 115 11.19 9.09 3.63
N ALA A 116 10.79 9.86 2.62
CA ALA A 116 10.01 9.36 1.49
C ALA A 116 10.76 9.59 0.18
N LYS A 117 11.02 8.51 -0.56
CA LYS A 117 11.57 8.54 -1.92
C LYS A 117 10.72 7.64 -2.81
N ILE A 118 10.69 7.93 -4.10
CA ILE A 118 9.93 7.16 -5.10
C ILE A 118 10.21 5.65 -5.03
N SER A 119 11.45 5.25 -4.71
CA SER A 119 11.86 3.85 -4.62
C SER A 119 11.79 3.24 -3.21
N SER A 120 11.77 4.06 -2.16
CA SER A 120 11.83 3.60 -0.77
C SER A 120 11.24 4.60 0.21
N ILE A 121 10.42 4.13 1.16
CA ILE A 121 9.95 4.91 2.29
C ILE A 121 10.58 4.35 3.56
N THR A 122 11.13 5.21 4.41
CA THR A 122 11.58 4.86 5.75
C THR A 122 10.60 5.47 6.74
N CYS A 123 10.07 4.64 7.64
CA CYS A 123 9.14 5.07 8.66
C CYS A 123 9.41 4.34 9.98
N LYS A 124 8.91 4.91 11.06
CA LYS A 124 9.06 4.38 12.41
C LYS A 124 7.70 4.02 12.99
N GLY A 125 7.55 2.80 13.48
CA GLY A 125 6.36 2.39 14.20
C GLY A 125 6.22 3.21 15.49
N GLN A 126 5.05 3.81 15.71
CA GLN A 126 4.85 4.68 16.86
C GLN A 126 4.75 3.88 18.18
N GLU A 127 4.21 2.66 18.12
CA GLU A 127 4.02 1.81 19.30
C GLU A 127 5.30 1.07 19.68
N SER A 128 5.99 0.48 18.69
CA SER A 128 7.17 -0.35 18.91
C SER A 128 8.49 0.42 18.81
N ASN A 129 8.48 1.64 18.26
CA ASN A 129 9.67 2.42 17.94
C ASN A 129 10.61 1.72 16.93
N THR A 130 10.11 0.70 16.22
CA THR A 130 10.86 -0.07 15.22
C THR A 130 10.94 0.72 13.92
N GLU A 131 12.11 0.72 13.27
CA GLU A 131 12.27 1.30 11.95
C GLU A 131 11.91 0.29 10.86
N TYR A 132 11.09 0.73 9.91
CA TYR A 132 10.63 -0.05 8.77
C TYR A 132 11.08 0.63 7.48
N VAL A 133 11.53 -0.19 6.53
CA VAL A 133 11.91 0.26 5.18
C VAL A 133 10.98 -0.40 4.18
N TRP A 134 10.16 0.41 3.53
CA TRP A 134 9.24 -0.01 2.49
C TRP A 134 9.96 0.15 1.17
N LYS A 135 9.98 -0.90 0.35
CA LYS A 135 10.64 -0.89 -0.95
C LYS A 135 9.61 -1.10 -2.04
N ARG A 136 9.73 -0.36 -3.12
CA ARG A 136 8.90 -0.55 -4.31
C ARG A 136 9.28 -1.86 -4.99
N THR A 137 8.28 -2.67 -5.36
CA THR A 137 8.47 -3.90 -6.12
C THR A 137 7.32 -4.15 -7.08
N ALA A 138 7.47 -5.15 -7.95
CA ALA A 138 6.46 -5.55 -8.90
C ALA A 138 5.24 -6.17 -8.21
N ARG A 139 4.04 -5.79 -8.65
CA ARG A 139 2.77 -6.34 -8.19
C ARG A 139 2.68 -7.85 -8.38
N SER A 140 3.36 -8.40 -9.39
CA SER A 140 3.44 -9.85 -9.60
C SER A 140 3.99 -10.62 -8.39
N GLU A 141 4.85 -10.03 -7.55
CA GLU A 141 5.27 -10.65 -6.29
C GLU A 141 4.11 -10.80 -5.30
N MET A 142 3.23 -9.79 -5.24
CA MET A 142 2.03 -9.80 -4.40
C MET A 142 0.98 -10.76 -4.96
N ASP A 143 0.80 -10.80 -6.28
CA ASP A 143 -0.13 -11.71 -6.93
C ASP A 143 0.33 -13.18 -6.84
N ALA A 144 1.64 -13.43 -6.79
CA ALA A 144 2.20 -14.77 -6.56
C ALA A 144 1.88 -15.32 -5.16
N LEU A 145 1.47 -14.48 -4.20
CA LEU A 145 0.94 -14.97 -2.93
C LEU A 145 -0.45 -15.58 -3.14
N MET A 146 -0.48 -16.90 -3.18
CA MET A 146 -1.68 -17.72 -3.23
C MET A 146 -2.11 -18.15 -1.84
N THR A 147 -3.42 -18.22 -1.61
CA THR A 147 -4.01 -18.92 -0.48
C THR A 147 -3.72 -20.43 -0.54
N GLU A 148 -3.87 -21.14 0.58
CA GLU A 148 -3.69 -22.60 0.56
C GLU A 148 -4.70 -23.29 -0.35
N GLU A 149 -5.93 -22.78 -0.43
CA GLU A 149 -6.97 -23.28 -1.34
C GLU A 149 -6.54 -23.10 -2.81
N GLU A 150 -6.11 -21.91 -3.21
CA GLU A 150 -5.61 -21.65 -4.57
C GLU A 150 -4.38 -22.49 -4.91
N LYS A 151 -3.49 -22.74 -3.93
CA LYS A 151 -2.35 -23.65 -4.13
C LYS A 151 -2.82 -25.07 -4.39
N VAL A 152 -3.81 -25.56 -3.63
CA VAL A 152 -4.38 -26.89 -3.82
C VAL A 152 -5.08 -26.99 -5.17
N GLU A 153 -5.89 -26.00 -5.56
CA GLU A 153 -6.55 -25.97 -6.87
C GLU A 153 -5.55 -25.93 -8.02
N SER A 154 -4.50 -25.11 -7.92
CA SER A 154 -3.42 -25.07 -8.92
C SER A 154 -2.68 -26.41 -9.00
N LEU A 155 -2.42 -27.07 -7.88
CA LEU A 155 -1.84 -28.41 -7.87
C LEU A 155 -2.79 -29.40 -8.55
N LEU A 156 -4.07 -29.42 -8.19
CA LEU A 156 -5.06 -30.31 -8.82
C LEU A 156 -5.19 -30.08 -10.33
N ALA A 157 -5.13 -28.83 -10.79
CA ALA A 157 -5.17 -28.47 -12.21
C ALA A 157 -3.87 -28.78 -12.97
N SER A 158 -2.75 -29.00 -12.28
CA SER A 158 -1.46 -29.38 -12.89
C SER A 158 -1.37 -30.86 -13.25
N VAL A 159 -2.39 -31.66 -12.94
CA VAL A 159 -2.47 -33.06 -13.33
C VAL A 159 -2.82 -33.13 -14.81
N GLU A 160 -1.93 -33.72 -15.59
CA GLU A 160 -2.21 -34.04 -17.00
C GLU A 160 -3.42 -34.98 -17.10
N GLU A 161 -4.16 -34.90 -18.21
CA GLU A 161 -5.31 -35.79 -18.46
C GLU A 161 -4.88 -37.27 -18.35
N GLY A 162 -5.46 -38.01 -17.40
CA GLY A 162 -5.07 -39.39 -17.07
C GLY A 162 -3.96 -39.54 -16.01
N GLY A 163 -3.45 -38.44 -15.46
CA GLY A 163 -2.56 -38.41 -14.31
C GLY A 163 -3.31 -38.56 -12.98
N GLY A 164 -2.59 -38.98 -11.93
CA GLY A 164 -3.16 -39.13 -10.59
C GLY A 164 -2.14 -38.82 -9.50
N TRP A 165 -2.62 -38.44 -8.32
CA TRP A 165 -1.78 -38.20 -7.15
C TRP A 165 -1.66 -39.48 -6.32
N LYS A 166 -0.43 -39.89 -6.01
CA LYS A 166 -0.17 -40.93 -5.02
C LYS A 166 0.07 -40.29 -3.65
N ILE A 167 -0.74 -40.64 -2.66
CA ILE A 167 -0.50 -40.24 -1.27
C ILE A 167 0.14 -41.43 -0.54
N ASP A 168 1.41 -41.29 -0.18
CA ASP A 168 2.11 -42.25 0.69
C ASP A 168 1.68 -42.05 2.15
N LEU A 169 0.53 -42.60 2.51
CA LEU A 169 0.19 -42.93 3.89
C LEU A 169 0.70 -44.34 4.20
N VAL A 170 0.90 -44.66 5.48
CA VAL A 170 1.35 -45.98 5.97
C VAL A 170 0.48 -47.15 5.42
N ASN A 171 -0.72 -46.85 4.92
CA ASN A 171 -1.43 -47.63 3.90
C ASN A 171 -1.73 -46.74 2.69
N ALA A 172 -1.24 -47.10 1.50
CA ALA A 172 -1.43 -46.32 0.29
C ALA A 172 -2.91 -46.25 -0.12
N CYS A 173 -3.44 -45.04 -0.28
CA CYS A 173 -4.74 -44.78 -0.93
C CYS A 173 -4.49 -44.16 -2.30
N TYR A 174 -5.17 -44.69 -3.32
CA TYR A 174 -5.13 -44.18 -4.69
C TYR A 174 -6.49 -43.57 -5.03
N PHE A 175 -6.49 -42.34 -5.54
CA PHE A 175 -7.67 -41.71 -6.13
C PHE A 175 -7.50 -41.70 -7.65
N ILE A 176 -8.46 -42.31 -8.35
CA ILE A 176 -8.57 -42.23 -9.80
C ILE A 176 -9.76 -41.31 -10.05
N PHE A 177 -9.51 -40.17 -10.69
CA PHE A 177 -10.58 -39.29 -11.16
C PHE A 177 -11.00 -39.81 -12.53
N ASP A 178 -12.14 -40.49 -12.58
CA ASP A 178 -12.77 -40.94 -13.81
C ASP A 178 -13.77 -39.87 -14.26
N THR A 179 -13.55 -39.30 -15.44
CA THR A 179 -14.50 -38.41 -16.11
C THR A 179 -15.14 -39.17 -17.27
N GLU A 180 -15.90 -40.22 -16.98
CA GLU A 180 -16.96 -40.66 -17.89
C GLU A 180 -18.05 -39.58 -17.91
N ASP A 181 -18.12 -38.88 -19.04
CA ASP A 181 -19.12 -37.88 -19.40
C ASP A 181 -20.54 -38.27 -18.94
N CYS A 182 -21.15 -37.41 -18.11
CA CYS A 182 -22.60 -37.39 -17.91
C CYS A 182 -23.28 -36.90 -19.21
N ASN A 183 -23.37 -37.76 -20.22
CA ASN A 183 -24.36 -37.64 -21.29
C ASN A 183 -25.65 -38.33 -20.84
N ASN A 184 -26.62 -37.55 -20.37
CA ASN A 184 -28.05 -37.84 -20.57
C ASN A 184 -28.93 -36.60 -20.41
#